data_AF-A0A527ZJN9-F1
#
_entry.id   AF-A0A527ZJN9-F1
#
_cell.length_a   1.000
_cell.length_b   1.000
_cell.length_c   1.000
_cell.angle_alpha   90.00
_cell.angle_beta   90.00
_cell.angle_gamma   90.00
#
_symmetry.space_group_name_H-M   'P 1'
#
loop_
_entity.id
_entity.type
_entity.pdbx_description
1 polymer ?
#
loop_
_entity_poly.entity_id
_entity_poly.type
_entity_poly.pdbx_seq_one_letter_code
_entity_poly.pdbx_strand_id
1 'polypeptide(L)'
;MDTHEHGHPAILRDGGFDAVGSIETNVADGFTVAATGDLLYARPVINGYYPGFAEVLRLFDGADVKFGNLETNILDVHSKGCPQAEYGGAYLIGAPELGPDLKAMGFNMVSRANNHTLDWGVEGMRETTRALDENGIVHAGAGENLAQARAARFLETRRGRV
;
A
#
# COMPACT_ATOMS: atom_id res chain seq x y z
N MET A 1 39.51 18.78 31.76
CA MET A 1 39.95 17.81 30.75
C MET A 1 39.14 16.55 31.02
N ASP A 2 38.14 16.13 30.26
CA ASP A 2 37.63 16.56 28.96
C ASP A 2 36.13 16.26 28.92
N THR A 3 35.34 17.18 28.36
CA THR A 3 33.93 16.96 28.04
C THR A 3 33.87 16.36 26.63
N HIS A 4 33.43 15.11 26.52
CA HIS A 4 33.18 14.47 25.23
C HIS A 4 31.92 15.08 24.58
N GLU A 5 32.11 16.00 23.64
CA GLU A 5 31.08 16.39 22.68
C GLU A 5 30.90 15.26 21.65
N HIS A 6 29.71 14.64 21.64
CA HIS A 6 29.26 13.80 20.53
C HIS A 6 28.76 14.70 19.40
N GLY A 7 29.67 15.12 18.53
CA GLY A 7 29.34 15.80 17.28
C GLY A 7 28.76 14.79 16.28
N HIS A 8 27.44 14.77 16.13
CA HIS A 8 26.82 14.21 14.93
C HIS A 8 27.06 15.17 13.75
N PRO A 9 27.51 14.70 12.58
CA PRO A 9 27.71 15.57 11.43
C PRO A 9 26.36 16.10 10.95
N ALA A 10 26.28 17.41 10.75
CA ALA A 10 25.10 18.06 10.19
C ALA A 10 24.87 17.58 8.75
N ILE A 11 23.69 17.00 8.49
CA ILE A 11 23.27 16.58 7.15
C ILE A 11 23.11 17.83 6.29
N LEU A 12 23.90 17.93 5.22
CA LEU A 12 23.80 18.97 4.21
C LEU A 12 22.44 18.84 3.51
N ARG A 13 21.58 19.84 3.72
CA ARG A 13 20.27 19.96 3.06
C ARG A 13 20.46 20.50 1.63
N ASP A 14 20.89 19.66 0.70
CA ASP A 14 21.07 20.05 -0.70
C ASP A 14 19.85 19.76 -1.60
N GLY A 15 18.76 19.25 -1.02
CA GLY A 15 17.54 18.93 -1.78
C GLY A 15 17.65 17.68 -2.66
N GLY A 16 18.75 16.94 -2.57
CA GLY A 16 18.90 15.62 -3.17
C GLY A 16 18.16 14.53 -2.40
N PHE A 17 17.78 13.45 -3.09
CA PHE A 17 17.18 12.27 -2.45
C PHE A 17 18.15 11.60 -1.48
N ASP A 18 17.64 11.15 -0.34
CA ASP A 18 18.41 10.44 0.70
C ASP A 18 18.95 9.10 0.16
N ALA A 19 20.23 9.10 -0.19
CA ALA A 19 20.97 7.93 -0.71
C ALA A 19 21.53 7.02 0.41
N VAL A 20 21.38 7.40 1.68
CA VAL A 20 22.05 6.74 2.82
C VAL A 20 21.10 5.84 3.60
N GLY A 21 19.80 5.87 3.30
CA GLY A 21 18.79 5.13 4.05
C GLY A 21 18.60 5.70 5.45
N SER A 22 18.60 7.02 5.57
CA SER A 22 18.35 7.70 6.82
C SER A 22 16.98 7.30 7.38
N ILE A 23 16.99 6.88 8.64
CA ILE A 23 15.77 6.64 9.43
C ILE A 23 15.23 7.93 10.06
N GLU A 24 15.86 9.09 9.81
CA GLU A 24 15.28 10.38 10.16
C GLU A 24 14.11 10.68 9.21
N THR A 25 12.90 10.57 9.74
CA THR A 25 11.65 10.95 9.07
C THR A 25 11.58 12.47 8.91
N ASN A 26 12.15 12.98 7.83
CA ASN A 26 12.02 14.39 7.43
C ASN A 26 10.71 14.60 6.66
N VAL A 27 9.58 14.60 7.37
CA VAL A 27 8.31 15.08 6.82
C VAL A 27 8.22 16.60 6.97
N ALA A 28 7.82 17.28 5.90
CA ALA A 28 7.60 18.73 5.91
C ALA A 28 6.35 19.09 6.71
N ASP A 29 6.32 20.31 7.24
CA ASP A 29 5.13 20.85 7.92
C ASP A 29 3.89 20.74 7.02
N GLY A 30 2.79 20.24 7.61
CA GLY A 30 1.54 20.01 6.88
C GLY A 30 1.49 18.71 6.08
N PHE A 31 2.45 17.79 6.28
CA PHE A 31 2.36 16.42 5.79
C PHE A 31 1.12 15.71 6.37
N THR A 32 0.33 15.06 5.52
CA THR A 32 -0.91 14.39 5.95
C THR A 32 -1.01 12.95 5.45
N VAL A 33 -1.51 12.09 6.35
CA VAL A 33 -1.88 10.71 6.05
C VAL A 33 -3.37 10.55 6.28
N ALA A 34 -4.08 10.06 5.26
CA ALA A 34 -5.44 9.57 5.38
C ALA A 34 -5.41 8.04 5.31
N ALA A 35 -5.96 7.37 6.32
CA ALA A 35 -5.94 5.92 6.43
C ALA A 35 -7.35 5.37 6.64
N THR A 36 -7.61 4.22 6.03
CA THR A 36 -8.80 3.40 6.29
C THR A 36 -8.40 1.99 6.68
N GLY A 37 -9.38 1.24 7.19
CA GLY A 37 -9.24 -0.19 7.44
C GLY A 37 -9.34 -0.99 6.15
N ASP A 38 -10.17 -2.02 6.19
CA ASP A 38 -10.19 -3.05 5.16
C ASP A 38 -10.88 -2.57 3.88
N LEU A 39 -10.16 -2.66 2.77
CA LEU A 39 -10.65 -2.45 1.42
C LEU A 39 -11.27 -3.76 0.93
N LEU A 40 -12.52 -3.97 1.35
CA LEU A 40 -13.32 -5.17 1.09
C LEU A 40 -14.29 -4.94 -0.06
N TYR A 41 -13.82 -5.12 -1.29
CA TYR A 41 -14.68 -4.99 -2.48
C TYR A 41 -14.14 -5.82 -3.64
N ALA A 42 -15.04 -6.34 -4.48
CA ALA A 42 -14.72 -7.33 -5.52
C ALA A 42 -14.86 -6.81 -6.95
N ARG A 43 -15.38 -5.58 -7.14
CA ARG A 43 -15.65 -4.98 -8.45
C ARG A 43 -15.30 -3.49 -8.42
N PRO A 44 -14.81 -2.90 -9.52
CA PRO A 44 -14.54 -1.46 -9.58
C PRO A 44 -15.75 -0.64 -9.18
N VAL A 45 -15.53 0.38 -8.35
CA VAL A 45 -16.61 1.24 -7.83
C VAL A 45 -16.59 2.64 -8.41
N ILE A 46 -15.47 3.10 -9.00
CA ILE A 46 -15.29 4.49 -9.42
C ILE A 46 -16.29 4.94 -10.49
N ASN A 47 -16.71 4.01 -11.36
CA ASN A 47 -17.67 4.26 -12.44
C ASN A 47 -19.12 3.87 -12.07
N GLY A 48 -19.35 3.40 -10.83
CA GLY A 48 -20.68 3.02 -10.36
C GLY A 48 -21.40 4.16 -9.65
N TYR A 49 -22.68 3.93 -9.33
CA TYR A 49 -23.46 4.85 -8.49
C TYR A 49 -23.62 4.28 -7.08
N TYR A 50 -22.88 4.86 -6.14
CA TYR A 50 -22.90 4.49 -4.73
C TYR A 50 -23.16 5.75 -3.89
N PRO A 51 -24.38 5.92 -3.33
CA PRO A 51 -24.68 7.08 -2.48
C PRO A 51 -23.68 7.20 -1.34
N GLY A 52 -23.10 8.39 -1.13
CA GLY A 52 -22.10 8.62 -0.08
C GLY A 52 -20.65 8.32 -0.49
N PHE A 53 -20.41 7.69 -1.65
CA PHE A 53 -19.05 7.27 -2.01
C PHE A 53 -18.13 8.45 -2.31
N ALA A 54 -18.63 9.47 -3.03
CA ALA A 54 -17.87 10.70 -3.27
C ALA A 54 -17.56 11.43 -1.95
N GLU A 55 -18.48 11.40 -0.98
CA GLU A 55 -18.27 11.94 0.36
C GLU A 55 -17.13 11.24 1.09
N VAL A 56 -17.03 9.92 0.97
CA VAL A 56 -15.95 9.13 1.56
C VAL A 56 -14.62 9.44 0.89
N LEU A 57 -14.57 9.49 -0.45
CA LEU A 57 -13.33 9.82 -1.16
C LEU A 57 -12.81 11.22 -0.81
N ARG A 58 -13.71 12.19 -0.56
CA ARG A 58 -13.35 13.53 -0.10
C ARG A 58 -12.60 13.55 1.24
N LEU A 59 -12.70 12.50 2.07
CA LEU A 59 -11.90 12.38 3.31
C LEU A 59 -10.41 12.13 3.03
N PHE A 60 -10.08 11.62 1.85
CA PHE A 60 -8.71 11.34 1.42
C PHE A 60 -8.14 12.49 0.58
N ASP A 61 -8.97 13.43 0.11
CA ASP A 61 -8.55 14.51 -0.77
C ASP A 61 -7.44 15.36 -0.14
N GLY A 62 -6.41 15.64 -0.93
CA GLY A 62 -5.27 16.44 -0.51
C GLY A 62 -4.28 15.72 0.43
N ALA A 63 -4.57 14.50 0.89
CA ALA A 63 -3.61 13.74 1.68
C ALA A 63 -2.38 13.33 0.85
N ASP A 64 -1.19 13.47 1.44
CA ASP A 64 0.07 13.06 0.82
C ASP A 64 0.15 11.52 0.72
N VAL A 65 -0.37 10.83 1.74
CA VAL A 65 -0.49 9.36 1.78
C VAL A 65 -1.94 8.97 2.01
N LYS A 66 -2.43 8.06 1.16
CA LYS A 66 -3.78 7.49 1.21
C LYS A 66 -3.62 5.98 1.32
N PHE A 67 -3.85 5.49 2.53
CA PHE A 67 -3.53 4.15 2.96
C PHE A 67 -4.78 3.31 3.26
N GLY A 68 -4.73 2.01 2.97
CA GLY A 68 -5.74 1.04 3.39
C GLY A 68 -5.18 -0.37 3.57
N ASN A 69 -5.92 -1.27 4.22
CA ASN A 69 -5.62 -2.69 4.26
C ASN A 69 -6.34 -3.41 3.12
N LEU A 70 -5.63 -3.89 2.10
CA LEU A 70 -6.24 -4.58 0.97
C LEU A 70 -6.46 -6.06 1.30
N GLU A 71 -7.71 -6.42 1.59
CA GLU A 71 -8.11 -7.82 1.86
C GLU A 71 -8.55 -8.58 0.59
N THR A 72 -8.80 -7.87 -0.51
CA THR A 72 -9.15 -8.50 -1.79
C THR A 72 -7.91 -8.85 -2.62
N ASN A 73 -7.84 -10.10 -3.10
CA ASN A 73 -6.90 -10.53 -4.13
C ASN A 73 -7.34 -9.97 -5.49
N ILE A 74 -6.42 -9.32 -6.20
CA ILE A 74 -6.67 -8.75 -7.52
C ILE A 74 -6.09 -9.72 -8.56
N LEU A 75 -6.96 -10.45 -9.24
CA LEU A 75 -6.58 -11.50 -10.19
C LEU A 75 -7.66 -11.74 -11.24
N ASP A 76 -7.27 -12.35 -12.36
CA ASP A 76 -8.21 -12.95 -13.31
C ASP A 76 -8.53 -14.36 -12.83
N VAL A 77 -9.81 -14.70 -12.62
CA VAL A 77 -10.20 -16.04 -12.15
C VAL A 77 -9.84 -17.16 -13.15
N HIS A 78 -9.55 -16.81 -14.39
CA HIS A 78 -9.04 -17.73 -15.41
C HIS A 78 -7.51 -17.89 -15.38
N SER A 79 -6.83 -17.18 -14.48
CA SER A 79 -5.39 -17.23 -14.33
C SER A 79 -4.92 -18.48 -13.58
N LYS A 80 -3.64 -18.49 -13.19
CA LYS A 80 -3.05 -19.60 -12.47
C LYS A 80 -3.47 -19.56 -11.00
N GLY A 81 -3.48 -20.73 -10.38
CA GLY A 81 -3.88 -20.90 -8.99
C GLY A 81 -5.28 -21.50 -8.88
N CYS A 82 -5.68 -21.68 -7.64
CA CYS A 82 -6.99 -22.17 -7.27
C CYS A 82 -7.29 -21.66 -5.86
N PRO A 83 -8.54 -21.74 -5.40
CA PRO A 83 -8.84 -21.42 -4.01
C PRO A 83 -8.01 -22.30 -3.07
N GLN A 84 -7.27 -21.69 -2.14
CA GLN A 84 -6.28 -22.39 -1.30
C GLN A 84 -6.27 -22.00 0.18
N ALA A 85 -6.83 -20.85 0.57
CA ALA A 85 -6.89 -20.50 2.00
C ALA A 85 -7.79 -21.49 2.75
N GLU A 86 -7.26 -22.05 3.84
CA GLU A 86 -7.99 -22.96 4.72
C GLU A 86 -8.77 -22.14 5.76
N TYR A 87 -10.10 -22.40 5.84
CA TYR A 87 -11.07 -21.97 6.85
C TYR A 87 -11.90 -20.67 6.65
N GLY A 88 -13.20 -20.87 6.40
CA GLY A 88 -14.27 -20.19 7.16
C GLY A 88 -15.26 -19.29 6.43
N GLY A 89 -14.98 -18.83 5.20
CA GLY A 89 -15.79 -17.79 4.55
C GLY A 89 -15.66 -17.74 3.03
N ALA A 90 -16.02 -16.60 2.46
CA ALA A 90 -15.89 -16.34 1.02
C ALA A 90 -14.44 -15.99 0.67
N TYR A 91 -13.96 -16.47 -0.47
CA TYR A 91 -12.72 -16.00 -1.06
C TYR A 91 -12.90 -14.56 -1.53
N LEU A 92 -12.05 -13.67 -1.03
CA LEU A 92 -12.03 -12.27 -1.40
C LEU A 92 -11.17 -12.10 -2.64
N ILE A 93 -11.82 -12.29 -3.78
CA ILE A 93 -11.23 -12.10 -5.10
C ILE A 93 -11.96 -10.98 -5.83
N GLY A 94 -11.21 -10.19 -6.58
CA GLY A 94 -11.72 -9.12 -7.41
C GLY A 94 -11.00 -9.06 -8.74
N ALA A 95 -11.69 -8.52 -9.72
CA ALA A 95 -11.20 -8.48 -11.10
C ALA A 95 -9.94 -7.58 -11.23
N PRO A 96 -9.09 -7.79 -12.25
CA PRO A 96 -7.85 -7.02 -12.44
C PRO A 96 -8.05 -5.49 -12.47
N GLU A 97 -9.24 -5.03 -12.85
CA GLU A 97 -9.64 -3.62 -12.89
C GLU A 97 -9.64 -2.95 -11.50
N LEU A 98 -9.58 -3.71 -10.41
CA LEU A 98 -9.42 -3.15 -9.06
C LEU A 98 -8.11 -2.39 -8.89
N GLY A 99 -7.02 -2.76 -9.57
CA GLY A 99 -5.76 -2.03 -9.51
C GLY A 99 -5.93 -0.57 -9.99
N PRO A 100 -6.42 -0.35 -11.23
CA PRO A 100 -6.77 0.97 -11.73
C PRO A 100 -7.85 1.69 -10.90
N ASP A 101 -8.83 0.97 -10.36
CA ASP A 101 -9.88 1.53 -9.51
C ASP A 101 -9.33 2.08 -8.18
N LEU A 102 -8.46 1.32 -7.50
CA LEU A 102 -7.70 1.79 -6.32
C LEU A 102 -6.91 3.06 -6.64
N LYS A 103 -6.23 3.06 -7.79
CA LYS A 103 -5.46 4.22 -8.23
C LYS A 103 -6.35 5.44 -8.49
N ALA A 104 -7.50 5.24 -9.12
CA ALA A 104 -8.46 6.30 -9.41
C ALA A 104 -9.11 6.88 -8.14
N MET A 105 -9.33 6.05 -7.12
CA MET A 105 -9.71 6.49 -5.77
C MET A 105 -8.59 7.25 -5.04
N GLY A 106 -7.37 7.20 -5.57
CA GLY A 106 -6.22 7.95 -5.07
C GLY A 106 -5.33 7.18 -4.11
N PHE A 107 -5.60 5.91 -3.80
CA PHE A 107 -4.72 5.10 -2.95
C PHE A 107 -3.32 5.01 -3.56
N ASN A 108 -2.31 5.23 -2.73
CA ASN A 108 -0.91 5.19 -3.13
C ASN A 108 -0.06 4.27 -2.24
N MET A 109 -0.63 3.76 -1.15
CA MET A 109 -0.02 2.75 -0.30
C MET A 109 -1.08 1.78 0.25
N VAL A 110 -0.78 0.48 0.35
CA VAL A 110 -1.66 -0.50 1.00
C VAL A 110 -0.90 -1.53 1.84
N SER A 111 -1.52 -2.00 2.91
CA SER A 111 -1.11 -3.24 3.59
C SER A 111 -1.76 -4.44 2.92
N ARG A 112 -1.04 -5.57 2.92
CA ARG A 112 -1.54 -6.90 2.57
C ARG A 112 -1.21 -7.94 3.62
N ALA A 113 -0.86 -7.54 4.84
CA ALA A 113 -0.63 -8.49 5.94
C ALA A 113 -1.97 -8.82 6.60
N ASN A 114 -2.76 -9.70 5.98
CA ASN A 114 -4.09 -10.08 6.45
C ASN A 114 -4.39 -11.56 6.19
N ASN A 115 -5.51 -12.04 6.71
CA ASN A 115 -5.91 -13.44 6.61
C ASN A 115 -6.35 -13.86 5.20
N HIS A 116 -6.59 -12.92 4.29
CA HIS A 116 -7.07 -13.19 2.93
C HIS A 116 -5.96 -13.17 1.86
N THR A 117 -4.72 -12.89 2.24
CA THR A 117 -3.58 -12.75 1.32
C THR A 117 -3.34 -13.95 0.41
N LEU A 118 -3.76 -15.15 0.83
CA LEU A 118 -3.57 -16.41 0.11
C LEU A 118 -4.88 -17.09 -0.29
N ASP A 119 -5.98 -16.33 -0.40
CA ASP A 119 -7.29 -16.88 -0.78
C ASP A 119 -7.24 -17.65 -2.10
N TRP A 120 -6.47 -17.17 -3.07
CA TRP A 120 -6.21 -17.85 -4.34
C TRP A 120 -4.78 -18.42 -4.44
N GLY A 121 -4.22 -18.75 -3.27
CA GLY A 121 -2.89 -19.30 -3.15
C GLY A 121 -1.78 -18.31 -3.49
N VAL A 122 -0.58 -18.88 -3.66
CA VAL A 122 0.62 -18.10 -3.99
C VAL A 122 0.49 -17.40 -5.34
N GLU A 123 -0.22 -17.99 -6.30
CA GLU A 123 -0.45 -17.35 -7.61
C GLU A 123 -1.35 -16.11 -7.48
N GLY A 124 -2.44 -16.17 -6.70
CA GLY A 124 -3.27 -15.00 -6.40
C GLY A 124 -2.52 -13.87 -5.70
N MET A 125 -1.67 -14.21 -4.72
CA MET A 125 -0.80 -13.24 -4.06
C MET A 125 0.14 -12.55 -5.06
N ARG A 126 0.74 -13.31 -5.98
CA ARG A 126 1.64 -12.80 -7.05
C ARG A 126 0.90 -11.92 -8.05
N GLU A 127 -0.32 -12.27 -8.44
CA GLU A 127 -1.13 -11.45 -9.34
C GLU A 127 -1.56 -10.16 -8.68
N THR A 128 -1.95 -10.22 -7.40
CA THR A 128 -2.24 -9.02 -6.63
C THR A 128 -1.00 -8.12 -6.52
N THR A 129 0.21 -8.70 -6.39
CA THR A 129 1.47 -7.93 -6.39
C THR A 129 1.62 -7.18 -7.70
N ARG A 130 1.45 -7.91 -8.82
CA ARG A 130 1.58 -7.36 -10.16
C ARG A 130 0.60 -6.23 -10.40
N ALA A 131 -0.67 -6.41 -10.02
CA ALA A 131 -1.71 -5.40 -10.20
C ALA A 131 -1.38 -4.10 -9.42
N LEU A 132 -0.83 -4.20 -8.21
CA LEU A 132 -0.44 -3.03 -7.43
C LEU A 132 0.81 -2.35 -8.00
N ASP A 133 1.80 -3.14 -8.41
CA ASP A 133 3.03 -2.64 -9.04
C ASP A 133 2.73 -1.89 -10.35
N GLU A 134 1.88 -2.45 -11.21
CA GLU A 134 1.45 -1.85 -12.49
C GLU A 134 0.70 -0.53 -12.31
N ASN A 135 0.05 -0.33 -11.16
CA ASN A 135 -0.68 0.90 -10.83
C ASN A 135 0.12 1.88 -9.95
N GLY A 136 1.39 1.54 -9.66
CA GLY A 136 2.28 2.37 -8.84
C GLY A 136 1.71 2.62 -7.45
N ILE A 137 1.15 1.58 -6.82
CA ILE A 137 0.67 1.60 -5.44
C ILE A 137 1.72 0.85 -4.60
N VAL A 138 2.29 1.52 -3.61
CA VAL A 138 3.27 0.90 -2.71
C VAL A 138 2.55 -0.14 -1.83
N HIS A 139 3.09 -1.35 -1.68
CA HIS A 139 2.44 -2.39 -0.87
C HIS A 139 3.44 -3.20 -0.06
N ALA A 140 3.02 -3.61 1.15
CA ALA A 140 3.83 -4.41 2.07
C ALA A 140 2.98 -5.52 2.73
N GLY A 141 3.64 -6.47 3.40
CA GLY A 141 2.95 -7.53 4.18
C GLY A 141 2.82 -8.88 3.48
N ALA A 142 3.28 -9.00 2.25
CA ALA A 142 3.29 -10.25 1.48
C ALA A 142 4.50 -10.30 0.54
N GLY A 143 5.00 -11.49 0.24
CA GLY A 143 6.16 -11.70 -0.63
C GLY A 143 6.51 -13.16 -0.84
N GLU A 144 7.48 -13.44 -1.70
CA GLU A 144 7.90 -14.81 -2.07
C GLU A 144 8.52 -15.60 -0.91
N ASN A 145 8.87 -14.91 0.17
CA ASN A 145 9.42 -15.48 1.38
C ASN A 145 9.22 -14.52 2.57
N LEU A 146 9.51 -15.01 3.77
CA LEU A 146 9.35 -14.25 5.02
C LEU A 146 10.16 -12.95 5.04
N ALA A 147 11.35 -12.92 4.44
CA ALA A 147 12.16 -11.71 4.39
C ALA A 147 11.50 -10.62 3.55
N GLN A 148 10.94 -10.99 2.38
CA GLN A 148 10.18 -10.06 1.54
C GLN A 148 8.87 -9.63 2.20
N ALA A 149 8.13 -10.55 2.82
CA ALA A 149 6.86 -10.25 3.49
C ALA A 149 7.03 -9.29 4.69
N ARG A 150 8.18 -9.35 5.38
CA ARG A 150 8.53 -8.47 6.51
C ARG A 150 9.27 -7.19 6.09
N ALA A 151 9.66 -7.06 4.83
CA ALA A 151 10.44 -5.91 4.38
C ALA A 151 9.59 -4.64 4.45
N ALA A 152 10.17 -3.57 5.00
CA ALA A 152 9.58 -2.24 4.89
C ALA A 152 9.54 -1.82 3.42
N ARG A 153 8.52 -1.01 3.10
CA ARG A 153 8.31 -0.41 1.78
C ARG A 153 8.05 1.05 1.98
N PHE A 154 8.63 1.85 1.11
CA PHE A 154 8.67 3.29 1.27
C PHE A 154 7.94 3.97 0.12
N LEU A 155 7.10 4.95 0.45
CA LEU A 155 6.49 5.86 -0.49
C LEU A 155 7.19 7.22 -0.37
N GLU A 156 7.76 7.66 -1.48
CA GLU A 156 8.32 9.00 -1.60
C GLU A 156 7.22 9.99 -2.02
N THR A 157 7.07 11.07 -1.27
CA THR A 157 6.20 12.19 -1.61
C THR A 157 7.02 13.48 -1.69
N ARG A 158 6.44 14.56 -2.25
CA ARG A 158 7.09 15.88 -2.27
C ARG A 158 7.34 16.44 -0.86
N ARG A 159 6.63 15.93 0.15
CA ARG A 159 6.66 16.42 1.52
C ARG A 159 7.32 15.45 2.49
N GLY A 160 7.87 14.32 2.02
CA GLY A 160 8.56 13.36 2.87
C GLY A 160 8.38 11.91 2.43
N ARG A 161 9.10 11.03 3.12
CA ARG A 161 9.06 9.56 2.95
C ARG A 161 8.22 8.95 4.06
N VAL A 162 7.36 7.99 3.70
CA VAL A 162 6.67 7.09 4.64
C VAL A 162 7.10 5.66 4.37
#